data_AF-A0A843EE54-F1
#
_entry.id   AF-A0A843EE54-F1
#
_cell.length_a   1.000
_cell.length_b   1.000
_cell.length_c   1.000
_cell.angle_alpha   90.00
_cell.angle_beta   90.00
_cell.angle_gamma   90.00
#
_symmetry.space_group_name_H-M   'P 1'
#
loop_
_entity.id
_entity.type
_entity.pdbx_description
1 polymer ?
#
loop_
_entity_poly.entity_id
_entity_poly.type
_entity_poly.pdbx_seq_one_letter_code
_entity_poly.pdbx_strand_id
1 'polypeptide(L)'
;MADDKILRDVYEVLESRRDSPIDSYTSNIMKDSDKKAEDKILEKIAEECGETLIASKNDENLVYESVDLIFHTLLLLAYKGVEFDEILEEFERRRK
;
A
#
# COMPACT_ATOMS: atom_id res chain seq x y z
N MET A 1 -7.65 -21.21 -6.25
CA MET A 1 -6.75 -20.17 -5.71
C MET A 1 -7.61 -18.94 -5.50
N ALA A 2 -7.48 -18.23 -4.38
CA ALA A 2 -8.11 -16.92 -4.28
C ALA A 2 -7.52 -16.05 -5.41
N ASP A 3 -8.38 -15.36 -6.16
CA ASP A 3 -7.97 -14.57 -7.31
C ASP A 3 -7.25 -13.30 -6.81
N ASP A 4 -5.93 -13.36 -6.70
CA ASP A 4 -5.04 -12.27 -6.28
C ASP A 4 -4.75 -11.29 -7.43
N LYS A 5 -5.31 -11.54 -8.61
CA LYS A 5 -5.07 -10.75 -9.83
C LYS A 5 -5.26 -9.26 -9.60
N ILE A 6 -6.32 -8.85 -8.89
CA ILE A 6 -6.56 -7.42 -8.63
C ILE A 6 -5.44 -6.78 -7.78
N LEU A 7 -4.87 -7.53 -6.83
CA LEU A 7 -3.78 -7.03 -6.00
C LEU A 7 -2.47 -6.97 -6.80
N ARG A 8 -2.23 -7.95 -7.68
CA ARG A 8 -1.11 -7.91 -8.64
C ARG A 8 -1.22 -6.72 -9.59
N ASP A 9 -2.37 -6.53 -10.22
CA ASP A 9 -2.61 -5.42 -11.14
C ASP A 9 -2.38 -4.06 -10.44
N VAL A 10 -2.82 -3.93 -9.18
CA VAL A 10 -2.53 -2.73 -8.36
C VAL A 10 -1.03 -2.58 -8.11
N TYR A 11 -0.34 -3.65 -7.71
CA TYR A 11 1.08 -3.61 -7.41
C TYR A 11 1.93 -3.24 -8.64
N GLU A 12 1.65 -3.83 -9.79
CA GLU A 12 2.31 -3.51 -11.06
C GLU A 12 2.15 -2.02 -11.43
N VAL A 13 0.97 -1.44 -11.16
CA VAL A 13 0.77 0.00 -11.32
C VAL A 13 1.66 0.79 -10.37
N LEU A 14 1.78 0.39 -9.10
CA LEU A 14 2.63 1.07 -8.11
C LEU A 14 4.12 1.02 -8.51
N GLU A 15 4.60 -0.13 -8.96
CA GLU A 15 5.96 -0.29 -9.48
C GLU A 15 6.19 0.55 -10.73
N SER A 16 5.23 0.55 -11.66
CA SER A 16 5.28 1.43 -12.83
C SER A 16 5.36 2.92 -12.44
N ARG A 17 4.66 3.35 -11.38
CA ARG A 17 4.71 4.74 -10.90
C ARG A 17 5.98 5.10 -10.14
N ARG A 18 6.66 4.13 -9.56
CA ARG A 18 8.01 4.26 -8.99
C ARG A 18 9.05 4.43 -10.10
N ASP A 19 9.05 3.53 -11.08
CA ASP A 19 10.10 3.45 -12.11
C ASP A 19 9.89 4.42 -13.27
N SER A 20 8.63 4.76 -13.55
CA SER A 20 8.20 5.71 -14.58
C SER A 20 7.18 6.69 -14.01
N PRO A 21 7.62 7.70 -13.23
CA PRO A 21 6.72 8.64 -12.59
C PRO A 21 5.90 9.44 -13.61
N ILE A 22 4.59 9.55 -13.38
CA ILE A 22 3.71 10.42 -14.17
C ILE A 22 3.02 11.44 -13.27
N ASP A 23 2.15 12.29 -13.82
CA ASP A 23 1.32 13.18 -12.99
C ASP A 23 0.17 12.38 -12.34
N SER A 24 0.42 11.89 -11.13
CA SER A 24 -0.54 11.11 -10.35
C SER A 24 -0.24 11.19 -8.87
N TYR A 25 -1.25 10.92 -8.04
CA TYR A 25 -1.14 10.95 -6.58
C TYR A 25 0.03 10.11 -6.06
N THR A 26 0.13 8.85 -6.47
CA THR A 26 1.20 7.93 -6.03
C THR A 26 2.58 8.37 -6.49
N SER A 27 2.73 8.78 -7.76
CA SER A 27 3.98 9.36 -8.24
C SER A 27 4.35 10.63 -7.49
N ASN A 28 3.39 11.47 -7.10
CA ASN A 28 3.65 12.71 -6.35
C ASN A 28 4.12 12.44 -4.92
N ILE A 29 3.65 11.36 -4.30
CA ILE A 29 4.19 10.90 -3.01
C ILE A 29 5.64 10.42 -3.17
N MET A 30 5.92 9.67 -4.24
CA MET A 30 7.24 9.07 -4.51
C MET A 30 8.28 10.04 -5.12
N LYS A 31 7.89 11.25 -5.56
CA LYS A 31 8.72 12.19 -6.34
C LYS A 31 9.79 12.97 -5.55
N ASP A 32 9.70 13.03 -4.22
CA ASP A 32 10.65 13.77 -3.40
C ASP A 32 11.93 12.96 -3.13
N SER A 33 13.04 13.61 -2.78
CA SER A 33 14.28 12.95 -2.36
C SER A 33 13.98 11.81 -1.37
N ASP A 34 14.61 10.64 -1.52
CA ASP A 34 14.18 9.37 -0.91
C ASP A 34 13.70 9.46 0.55
N LYS A 35 14.39 10.25 1.37
CA LYS A 35 14.04 10.47 2.78
C LYS A 35 12.65 11.11 2.97
N LYS A 36 12.30 12.11 2.15
CA LYS A 36 11.00 12.82 2.22
C LYS A 36 9.86 12.01 1.61
N ALA A 37 10.12 11.19 0.59
CA ALA A 37 9.10 10.33 0.01
C ALA A 37 8.69 9.23 1.00
N GLU A 38 9.67 8.59 1.65
CA GLU A 38 9.41 7.60 2.69
C GLU A 38 8.63 8.21 3.87
N ASP A 39 9.04 9.37 4.38
CA ASP A 39 8.36 10.05 5.48
C ASP A 39 6.86 10.28 5.15
N LYS A 40 6.54 10.73 3.93
CA LYS A 40 5.16 10.94 3.47
C LYS A 40 4.34 9.65 3.38
N ILE A 41 4.95 8.55 2.91
CA ILE A 41 4.28 7.25 2.85
C ILE A 41 3.97 6.76 4.27
N LEU A 42 4.92 6.91 5.20
CA LEU A 42 4.75 6.50 6.59
C LEU A 42 3.70 7.36 7.32
N GLU A 43 3.64 8.67 7.05
CA GLU A 43 2.59 9.56 7.55
C GLU A 43 1.19 9.08 7.12
N LYS A 44 1.02 8.72 5.84
CA LYS A 44 -0.24 8.15 5.34
C LYS A 44 -0.60 6.83 6.01
N ILE A 45 0.36 5.90 6.16
CA ILE A 45 0.10 4.63 6.86
C ILE A 45 -0.36 4.87 8.31
N ALA A 46 0.24 5.84 9.01
CA ALA A 46 -0.16 6.18 10.37
C ALA A 46 -1.57 6.78 10.44
N GLU A 47 -1.92 7.63 9.49
CA GLU A 47 -3.27 8.19 9.32
C GLU A 47 -4.30 7.08 9.11
N GLU A 48 -4.12 6.22 8.10
CA GLU A 48 -5.07 5.15 7.78
C GLU A 48 -5.21 4.09 8.88
N CYS A 49 -4.13 3.86 9.64
CA CYS A 49 -4.19 3.02 10.82
C CYS A 49 -5.14 3.62 11.87
N GLY A 50 -5.05 4.94 12.12
CA GLY A 50 -5.97 5.65 13.00
C GLY A 50 -7.41 5.60 12.52
N GLU A 51 -7.64 5.83 11.23
CA GLU A 51 -8.97 5.82 10.61
C GLU A 51 -9.59 4.42 10.66
N THR A 52 -8.82 3.36 10.37
CA THR A 52 -9.27 1.97 10.51
C THR A 52 -9.71 1.64 11.95
N LEU A 53 -8.95 2.09 12.95
CA LEU A 53 -9.30 1.89 14.36
C LEU A 53 -10.58 2.63 14.74
N ILE A 54 -10.78 3.84 14.23
CA ILE A 54 -12.01 4.63 14.47
C ILE A 54 -13.19 3.96 13.78
N ALA A 55 -13.06 3.60 12.51
CA ALA A 55 -14.11 2.96 11.72
C ALA A 55 -14.57 1.64 12.35
N SER A 56 -13.63 0.86 12.89
CA SER A 56 -13.95 -0.38 13.61
C SER A 56 -14.70 -0.13 14.93
N LYS A 57 -14.39 0.96 15.66
CA LYS A 57 -15.05 1.26 16.94
C LYS A 57 -16.45 1.86 16.76
N ASN A 58 -16.66 2.55 15.65
CA ASN A 58 -17.89 3.28 15.38
C ASN A 58 -18.85 2.53 14.44
N ASP A 59 -18.49 1.31 14.00
CA ASP A 59 -19.22 0.53 12.98
C ASP A 59 -19.48 1.32 11.68
N GLU A 60 -18.45 2.06 11.23
CA GLU A 60 -18.46 2.90 10.02
C GLU A 60 -17.81 2.17 8.83
N ASN A 61 -17.26 2.89 7.84
CA ASN A 61 -16.74 2.37 6.57
C ASN A 61 -15.45 1.52 6.72
N LEU A 62 -15.42 0.51 7.58
CA LEU A 62 -14.25 -0.29 7.92
C LEU A 62 -13.53 -0.89 6.70
N VAL A 63 -14.27 -1.34 5.69
CA VAL A 63 -13.68 -1.88 4.46
C VAL A 63 -12.91 -0.80 3.70
N TYR A 64 -13.44 0.41 3.64
CA TYR A 64 -12.80 1.52 2.94
C TYR A 64 -11.46 1.87 3.60
N GLU A 65 -11.46 2.12 4.92
CA GLU A 65 -10.22 2.48 5.63
C GLU A 65 -9.20 1.33 5.66
N SER A 66 -9.68 0.08 5.75
CA SER A 66 -8.80 -1.09 5.69
C SER A 66 -8.12 -1.20 4.33
N VAL A 67 -8.85 -0.91 3.24
CA VAL A 67 -8.29 -0.93 1.89
C VAL A 67 -7.28 0.19 1.71
N ASP A 68 -7.52 1.38 2.27
CA ASP A 68 -6.55 2.49 2.16
C ASP A 68 -5.26 2.20 2.94
N LEU A 69 -5.38 1.64 4.15
CA LEU A 69 -4.23 1.14 4.92
C LEU A 69 -3.43 0.08 4.14
N ILE A 70 -4.11 -0.90 3.52
CA ILE A 70 -3.47 -1.93 2.71
C ILE A 70 -2.80 -1.29 1.48
N PHE A 71 -3.47 -0.37 0.79
CA PHE A 71 -2.94 0.31 -0.39
C PHE A 71 -1.66 1.08 -0.07
N HIS A 72 -1.65 1.88 0.99
CA HIS A 72 -0.46 2.63 1.42
C HIS A 72 0.66 1.71 1.93
N THR A 73 0.32 0.54 2.49
CA THR A 73 1.32 -0.49 2.82
C THR A 73 1.94 -1.10 1.56
N LEU A 74 1.14 -1.43 0.53
CA LEU A 74 1.65 -1.90 -0.76
C LEU A 74 2.50 -0.82 -1.47
N LEU A 75 2.12 0.45 -1.36
CA LEU A 75 2.89 1.59 -1.86
C LEU A 75 4.28 1.64 -1.22
N LEU A 76 4.39 1.44 0.09
CA LEU A 76 5.68 1.37 0.78
C LEU A 76 6.53 0.20 0.29
N LEU A 77 5.94 -0.98 0.15
CA LEU A 77 6.65 -2.19 -0.31
C LEU A 77 7.17 -2.01 -1.73
N ALA A 78 6.32 -1.51 -2.64
CA ALA A 78 6.73 -1.18 -4.00
C ALA A 78 7.83 -0.12 -4.01
N TYR A 79 7.69 0.95 -3.23
CA TYR A 79 8.72 2.00 -3.07
C TYR A 79 10.07 1.43 -2.59
N LYS A 80 10.04 0.44 -1.69
CA LYS A 80 11.23 -0.24 -1.17
C LYS A 80 11.79 -1.32 -2.09
N GLY A 81 11.14 -1.61 -3.21
CA GLY A 81 11.58 -2.63 -4.16
C GLY A 81 11.37 -4.07 -3.66
N VAL A 82 10.37 -4.28 -2.80
CA VAL A 82 9.95 -5.63 -2.40
C VAL A 82 9.16 -6.25 -3.55
N GLU A 83 9.42 -7.51 -3.88
CA GLU A 83 8.68 -8.20 -4.94
C GLU A 83 7.31 -8.65 -4.43
N PHE A 84 6.26 -8.57 -5.25
CA PHE A 84 4.91 -8.96 -4.84
C PHE A 84 4.83 -10.43 -4.39
N ASP A 85 5.62 -11.31 -5.02
CA ASP A 85 5.65 -12.74 -4.67
C ASP A 85 6.22 -12.97 -3.26
N GLU A 86 7.14 -12.14 -2.77
CA GLU A 86 7.63 -12.21 -1.38
C GLU A 86 6.49 -11.98 -0.37
N ILE A 87 5.55 -11.10 -0.71
CA ILE A 87 4.37 -10.81 0.11
C ILE A 87 3.45 -12.04 0.16
N LEU A 88 3.20 -12.67 -1.00
CA LEU A 88 2.35 -13.85 -1.10
C LEU A 88 2.94 -15.07 -0.39
N GLU A 89 4.24 -15.31 -0.54
CA GLU A 89 4.95 -16.37 0.18
C GLU A 89 4.78 -16.21 1.70
N GLU A 90 4.84 -14.98 2.18
CA GLU A 90 4.69 -14.66 3.58
C GLU A 90 3.23 -14.80 4.07
N PHE A 91 2.23 -14.49 3.23
CA PHE A 91 0.82 -14.84 3.50
C PHE A 91 0.59 -16.36 3.52
N GLU A 92 1.21 -17.10 2.61
CA GLU A 92 1.13 -18.56 2.58
C GLU A 92 1.73 -19.17 3.85
N ARG A 93 2.85 -18.62 4.34
CA ARG A 93 3.43 -19.01 5.64
C ARG A 93 2.49 -18.76 6.81
N ARG A 94 1.79 -17.62 6.85
CA ARG A 94 0.83 -17.26 7.90
C ARG A 94 -0.46 -18.07 7.88
N ARG A 95 -0.86 -18.60 6.72
CA ARG A 95 -2.10 -19.36 6.55
C ARG A 95 -2.06 -20.74 7.25
N LYS A 96 -0.86 -21.28 7.50
CA LYS A 96 -0.67 -22.58 8.18
C LYS A 96 -1.28 -22.57 9.58
#